data_AF-A0A6I7P1W0-F1
#
_entry.id   AF-A0A6I7P1W0-F1
#
_cell.length_a   1.000
_cell.length_b   1.000
_cell.length_c   1.000
_cell.angle_alpha   90.00
_cell.angle_beta   90.00
_cell.angle_gamma   90.00
#
_symmetry.space_group_name_H-M   'P 1'
#
loop_
_entity.id
_entity.type
_entity.pdbx_description
1 polymer ?
#
loop_
_entity_poly.entity_id
_entity_poly.type
_entity_poly.pdbx_seq_one_letter_code
_entity_poly.pdbx_strand_id
1 'polypeptide(L)'
;MPEEDIFTAMIKEELNQFNHYLFKKQKQWLKKGEYKKIAEYSLKQIRVLGVFVILSILIFSLISVYHFIGFGNSGETSHLTFGLILWAFVIFSTIYYTRDISIKKRSMMRILKLLSARSEYIENNKT
;
A
#
# COMPACT_ATOMS: atom_id res chain seq x y z
N MET A 1 -10.65 28.49 -21.12
CA MET A 1 -10.69 27.33 -20.19
C MET A 1 -9.71 26.22 -20.63
N PRO A 2 -8.40 26.33 -20.32
CA PRO A 2 -7.44 25.22 -20.52
C PRO A 2 -6.86 24.64 -19.22
N GLU A 3 -7.04 25.30 -18.08
CA GLU A 3 -6.31 24.97 -16.84
C GLU A 3 -6.98 23.89 -15.97
N GLU A 4 -8.30 23.69 -16.09
CA GLU A 4 -8.99 22.57 -15.44
C GLU A 4 -8.50 21.19 -15.93
N ASP A 5 -7.91 21.15 -17.13
CA ASP A 5 -7.33 19.94 -17.71
C ASP A 5 -5.95 19.60 -17.14
N ILE A 6 -5.16 20.58 -16.71
CA ILE A 6 -3.79 20.34 -16.20
C ILE A 6 -3.84 19.54 -14.89
N PHE A 7 -4.71 19.93 -13.96
CA PHE A 7 -4.91 19.19 -12.70
C PHE A 7 -5.41 17.77 -12.97
N THR A 8 -6.34 17.61 -13.90
CA THR A 8 -6.92 16.31 -14.25
C THR A 8 -5.90 15.41 -14.95
N ALA A 9 -5.07 15.97 -15.84
CA ALA A 9 -3.99 15.28 -16.51
C ALA A 9 -2.92 14.79 -15.51
N MET A 10 -2.51 15.66 -14.58
CA MET A 10 -1.54 15.31 -13.53
C MET A 10 -2.06 14.20 -12.60
N ILE A 11 -3.35 14.25 -12.23
CA ILE A 11 -3.99 13.18 -11.45
C ILE A 11 -4.05 11.86 -12.23
N LYS A 12 -4.38 11.91 -13.53
CA LYS A 12 -4.40 10.72 -14.39
C LYS A 12 -3.02 10.11 -14.54
N GLU A 13 -1.98 10.92 -14.72
CA GLU A 13 -0.61 10.45 -14.86
C GLU A 13 -0.13 9.74 -13.59
N GLU A 14 -0.32 10.35 -12.41
CA GLU A 14 -0.07 9.73 -11.11
C GLU A 14 -0.82 8.40 -10.97
N LEU A 15 -2.12 8.35 -11.28
CA LEU A 15 -2.91 7.12 -11.20
C LEU A 15 -2.46 6.06 -12.20
N ASN A 16 -1.99 6.45 -13.38
CA ASN A 16 -1.58 5.52 -14.42
C ASN A 16 -0.29 4.79 -14.04
N GLN A 17 0.62 5.45 -13.31
CA GLN A 17 1.80 4.81 -12.72
C GLN A 17 1.43 3.66 -11.76
N PHE A 18 0.25 3.73 -11.12
CA PHE A 18 -0.26 2.70 -10.21
C PHE A 18 -1.35 1.81 -10.81
N ASN A 19 -1.61 1.89 -12.13
CA ASN A 19 -2.73 1.21 -12.78
C ASN A 19 -2.65 -0.32 -12.67
N HIS A 20 -1.43 -0.88 -12.60
CA HIS A 20 -1.19 -2.30 -12.36
C HIS A 20 -1.68 -2.74 -10.97
N TYR A 21 -1.59 -1.87 -9.97
CA TYR A 21 -2.00 -2.12 -8.58
C TYR A 21 -3.48 -1.77 -8.31
N LEU A 22 -4.22 -1.30 -9.31
CA LEU A 22 -5.63 -0.98 -9.17
C LEU A 22 -6.49 -2.24 -9.31
N PHE A 23 -7.31 -2.48 -8.29
CA PHE A 23 -8.33 -3.53 -8.33
C PHE A 23 -9.43 -3.20 -9.35
N LYS A 24 -10.19 -4.23 -9.75
CA LYS A 24 -11.29 -4.12 -10.73
C LYS A 24 -12.27 -2.98 -10.41
N LYS A 25 -12.60 -2.80 -9.13
CA LYS A 25 -13.46 -1.70 -8.62
C LYS A 25 -12.84 -0.32 -8.82
N GLN A 26 -11.54 -0.17 -8.58
CA GLN A 26 -10.82 1.10 -8.79
C GLN A 26 -10.65 1.42 -10.28
N LYS A 27 -10.45 0.42 -11.13
CA LYS A 27 -10.44 0.60 -12.59
C LYS A 27 -11.79 1.10 -13.11
N GLN A 28 -12.91 0.65 -12.53
CA GLN A 28 -14.24 1.19 -12.87
C GLN A 28 -14.39 2.64 -12.43
N TRP A 29 -13.92 3.01 -11.24
CA TRP A 29 -13.93 4.41 -10.78
C TRP A 29 -13.03 5.32 -11.61
N LEU A 30 -11.90 4.80 -12.10
CA LEU A 30 -10.98 5.53 -12.97
C LEU A 30 -11.70 5.91 -14.28
N LYS A 31 -12.44 4.98 -14.87
CA LYS A 31 -13.27 5.25 -16.07
C LYS A 31 -14.37 6.27 -15.82
N LYS A 32 -14.88 6.37 -14.59
CA LYS A 32 -15.92 7.33 -14.18
C LYS A 32 -15.36 8.67 -13.70
N GLY A 33 -14.03 8.86 -13.67
CA GLY A 33 -13.41 10.08 -13.15
C GLY A 33 -13.54 10.27 -11.64
N GLU A 34 -13.87 9.22 -10.87
CA GLU A 34 -14.08 9.30 -9.43
C GLU A 34 -12.76 9.20 -8.64
N TYR A 35 -11.79 10.07 -8.96
CA TYR A 35 -10.42 10.02 -8.44
C TYR A 35 -10.33 10.07 -6.90
N LYS A 36 -11.19 10.88 -6.26
CA LYS A 36 -11.28 10.99 -4.80
C LYS A 36 -11.59 9.64 -4.15
N LYS A 37 -12.58 8.90 -4.68
CA LYS A 37 -12.96 7.58 -4.15
C LYS A 37 -11.83 6.56 -4.29
N ILE A 38 -11.07 6.62 -5.40
CA ILE A 38 -9.92 5.74 -5.61
C ILE A 38 -8.86 5.99 -4.53
N ALA A 39 -8.51 7.25 -4.28
CA ALA A 39 -7.49 7.61 -3.32
C ALA A 39 -7.90 7.25 -1.88
N GLU A 40 -9.11 7.59 -1.45
CA GLU A 40 -9.64 7.26 -0.12
C GLU A 40 -9.72 5.75 0.11
N TYR A 41 -10.25 5.02 -0.87
CA TYR A 41 -10.35 3.56 -0.78
C TYR A 41 -8.96 2.90 -0.72
N SER A 42 -8.00 3.38 -1.52
CA SER A 42 -6.62 2.88 -1.49
C SER A 42 -5.95 3.13 -0.14
N LEU A 43 -6.18 4.29 0.47
CA LEU A 43 -5.66 4.60 1.82
C LEU A 43 -6.29 3.71 2.89
N LYS A 44 -7.59 3.40 2.78
CA LYS A 44 -8.25 2.45 3.68
C LYS A 44 -7.67 1.03 3.53
N GLN A 45 -7.45 0.58 2.29
CA GLN A 45 -6.80 -0.71 2.03
C GLN A 45 -5.38 -0.78 2.61
N ILE A 46 -4.60 0.29 2.44
CA ILE A 46 -3.25 0.40 3.04
C ILE A 46 -3.30 0.18 4.55
N ARG A 47 -4.29 0.76 5.25
CA ARG A 47 -4.44 0.59 6.70
C ARG A 47 -4.73 -0.87 7.07
N VAL A 48 -5.64 -1.52 6.35
CA VAL A 48 -5.99 -2.93 6.57
C VAL A 48 -4.79 -3.85 6.28
N LEU A 49 -4.07 -3.60 5.19
CA LEU A 49 -2.85 -4.33 4.85
C LEU A 49 -1.77 -4.17 5.92
N GLY A 50 -1.62 -2.97 6.48
CA GLY A 50 -0.69 -2.74 7.59
C GLY A 50 -0.99 -3.62 8.81
N VAL A 51 -2.26 -3.75 9.18
CA VAL A 51 -2.69 -4.65 10.28
C VAL A 51 -2.37 -6.11 9.94
N PHE A 52 -2.66 -6.53 8.70
CA PHE A 52 -2.39 -7.90 8.25
C PHE A 52 -0.88 -8.23 8.27
N VAL A 53 -0.03 -7.29 7.85
CA VAL A 53 1.43 -7.45 7.89
C VAL A 53 1.91 -7.59 9.33
N ILE A 54 1.43 -6.75 10.26
CA ILE A 54 1.80 -6.85 11.68
C ILE A 54 1.38 -8.20 12.26
N LEU A 55 0.16 -8.65 12.01
CA LEU A 55 -0.32 -9.96 12.45
C LEU A 55 0.51 -11.10 11.87
N SER A 56 0.88 -11.00 10.59
CA SER A 56 1.73 -12.00 9.93
C SER A 56 3.11 -12.06 10.60
N ILE A 57 3.73 -10.91 10.87
CA ILE A 57 5.02 -10.84 11.59
C ILE A 57 4.93 -11.53 12.94
N LEU A 58 3.89 -11.27 13.73
CA LEU A 58 3.69 -11.91 15.04
C LEU A 58 3.56 -13.43 14.91
N ILE A 59 2.70 -13.91 14.01
CA ILE A 59 2.46 -15.35 13.81
C ILE A 59 3.75 -16.05 13.36
N PHE A 60 4.43 -15.54 12.34
CA PHE A 60 5.65 -16.15 11.84
C PHE A 60 6.80 -16.07 12.84
N SER A 61 6.87 -15.00 13.64
CA SER A 61 7.86 -14.92 14.72
C SER A 61 7.61 -16.00 15.78
N LEU A 62 6.36 -16.23 16.18
CA LEU A 62 6.00 -17.29 17.12
C LEU A 62 6.31 -18.69 16.58
N ILE A 63 5.97 -18.95 15.31
CA ILE A 63 6.30 -20.23 14.64
C ILE A 63 7.82 -20.42 14.59
N SER A 64 8.57 -19.37 14.28
CA SER A 64 10.02 -19.47 14.25
C SER A 64 10.61 -19.73 15.64
N VAL A 65 10.09 -19.11 16.70
CA VAL A 65 10.53 -19.39 18.07
C VAL A 65 10.25 -20.85 18.43
N TYR A 66 9.08 -21.38 18.07
CA TYR A 66 8.76 -22.80 18.26
C TYR A 66 9.78 -23.72 17.56
N HIS A 67 10.17 -23.40 16.33
CA HIS A 67 11.22 -24.15 15.63
C HIS A 67 12.60 -24.00 16.28
N PHE A 68 13.00 -22.83 16.76
CA PHE A 68 14.26 -22.70 17.48
C PHE A 68 14.28 -23.47 18.80
N ILE A 69 13.16 -23.52 19.53
CA ILE A 69 13.02 -24.38 20.71
C ILE A 69 13.11 -25.85 20.31
N GLY A 70 12.45 -26.25 19.23
CA GLY A 70 12.53 -27.60 18.66
C GLY A 70 13.96 -28.01 18.34
N PHE A 71 14.74 -27.12 17.73
CA PHE A 71 16.17 -27.35 17.49
C PHE A 71 16.96 -27.49 18.80
N GLY A 72 16.74 -26.61 19.78
CA GLY A 72 17.41 -26.69 21.08
C GLY A 72 17.14 -28.00 21.84
N ASN A 73 15.94 -28.58 21.66
CA ASN A 73 15.54 -29.81 22.34
C ASN A 73 15.93 -31.09 21.60
N SER A 74 15.87 -31.11 20.26
CA SER A 74 16.08 -32.32 19.46
C SER A 74 17.43 -32.37 18.73
N GLY A 75 18.10 -31.23 18.58
CA GLY A 75 19.30 -31.10 17.74
C GLY A 75 19.02 -31.22 16.23
N GLU A 76 17.76 -31.35 15.81
CA GLU A 76 17.40 -31.62 14.42
C GLU A 76 17.57 -30.35 13.56
N THR A 77 18.43 -30.41 12.54
CA THR A 77 18.81 -29.25 11.71
C THR A 77 17.67 -28.74 10.82
N SER A 78 16.65 -29.56 10.59
CA SER A 78 15.37 -29.18 9.95
C SER A 78 14.74 -28.00 10.68
N HIS A 79 14.64 -28.06 12.01
CA HIS A 79 14.04 -27.03 12.84
C HIS A 79 14.82 -25.71 12.77
N LEU A 80 16.15 -25.75 12.74
CA LEU A 80 16.98 -24.56 12.59
C LEU A 80 16.77 -23.90 11.21
N THR A 81 16.80 -24.69 10.14
CA THR A 81 16.65 -24.17 8.77
C THR A 81 15.26 -23.57 8.56
N PHE A 82 14.20 -24.22 9.05
CA PHE A 82 12.84 -23.66 8.97
C PHE A 82 12.70 -22.37 9.77
N GLY A 83 13.26 -22.29 10.99
CA GLY A 83 13.23 -21.05 11.78
C GLY A 83 13.93 -19.88 11.07
N LEU A 84 15.11 -20.13 10.50
CA LEU A 84 15.87 -19.11 9.75
C LEU A 84 15.16 -18.65 8.47
N ILE A 85 14.58 -19.59 7.70
CA ILE A 85 13.84 -19.27 6.47
C ILE A 85 12.60 -18.44 6.80
N LEU A 86 11.86 -18.78 7.87
CA LEU A 86 10.70 -18.03 8.31
C LEU A 86 11.07 -16.60 8.72
N TRP A 87 12.17 -16.41 9.46
CA TRP A 87 12.67 -15.07 9.79
C TRP A 87 13.12 -14.29 8.56
N ALA A 88 13.84 -14.92 7.64
CA ALA A 88 14.25 -14.28 6.40
C ALA A 88 13.04 -13.82 5.57
N PHE A 89 11.99 -14.65 5.50
CA PHE A 89 10.72 -14.31 4.86
C PHE A 89 10.01 -13.14 5.56
N VAL A 90 9.99 -13.11 6.90
CA VAL A 90 9.42 -11.99 7.68
C VAL A 90 10.17 -10.69 7.40
N ILE A 91 11.50 -10.69 7.40
CA ILE A 91 12.30 -9.50 7.12
C ILE A 91 12.07 -9.02 5.68
N PHE A 92 12.16 -9.93 4.71
CA PHE A 92 11.99 -9.60 3.30
C PHE A 92 10.59 -9.03 3.01
N SER A 93 9.55 -9.71 3.49
CA SER A 93 8.17 -9.26 3.32
C SER A 93 7.95 -7.91 3.97
N THR A 94 8.45 -7.68 5.19
CA THR A 94 8.33 -6.39 5.89
C THR A 94 8.97 -5.26 5.10
N ILE A 95 10.18 -5.44 4.59
CA ILE A 95 10.88 -4.41 3.79
C ILE A 95 10.10 -4.11 2.52
N TYR A 96 9.70 -5.16 1.79
CA TYR A 96 8.97 -5.02 0.53
C TYR A 96 7.62 -4.31 0.74
N TYR A 97 6.82 -4.78 1.70
CA TYR A 97 5.53 -4.18 2.04
C TYR A 97 5.67 -2.74 2.51
N THR A 98 6.64 -2.44 3.37
CA THR A 98 6.85 -1.07 3.89
C THR A 98 7.18 -0.10 2.76
N ARG A 99 8.04 -0.50 1.82
CA ARG A 99 8.41 0.32 0.67
C ARG A 99 7.22 0.58 -0.24
N ASP A 100 6.53 -0.47 -0.65
CA ASP A 100 5.40 -0.37 -1.58
C ASP A 100 4.23 0.43 -0.98
N ILE A 101 3.86 0.12 0.27
CA ILE A 101 2.80 0.83 1.00
C ILE A 101 3.15 2.31 1.16
N SER A 102 4.40 2.65 1.48
CA SER A 102 4.81 4.05 1.67
C SER A 102 4.71 4.85 0.37
N ILE A 103 5.15 4.27 -0.75
CA ILE A 103 5.05 4.89 -2.07
C ILE A 103 3.58 5.10 -2.44
N LYS A 104 2.76 4.05 -2.33
CA LYS A 104 1.33 4.11 -2.65
C LYS A 104 0.58 5.12 -1.77
N LYS A 105 0.86 5.13 -0.46
CA LYS A 105 0.27 6.09 0.49
C LYS A 105 0.61 7.52 0.10
N ARG A 106 1.88 7.79 -0.23
CA ARG A 106 2.34 9.14 -0.60
C ARG A 106 1.67 9.63 -1.88
N SER A 107 1.57 8.80 -2.92
CA SER A 107 0.88 9.17 -4.16
C SER A 107 -0.62 9.41 -3.94
N MET A 108 -1.32 8.53 -3.22
CA MET A 108 -2.76 8.71 -2.96
C MET A 108 -3.04 9.98 -2.14
N MET A 109 -2.17 10.34 -1.19
CA MET A 109 -2.27 11.63 -0.49
C MET A 109 -2.02 12.82 -1.42
N ARG A 110 -1.08 12.72 -2.36
CA ARG A 110 -0.82 13.77 -3.36
C ARG A 110 -2.02 13.97 -4.27
N ILE A 111 -2.66 12.90 -4.73
CA ILE A 111 -3.90 12.97 -5.53
C ILE A 111 -4.99 13.70 -4.76
N LEU A 112 -5.18 13.42 -3.47
CA LEU A 112 -6.16 14.14 -2.64
C LEU A 112 -5.83 15.63 -2.51
N LYS A 113 -4.55 15.98 -2.33
CA LYS A 113 -4.10 17.38 -2.28
C LYS A 113 -4.32 18.11 -3.61
N LEU A 114 -4.06 17.45 -4.73
CA LEU A 114 -4.31 18.03 -6.06
C LEU A 114 -5.81 18.26 -6.31
N LEU A 115 -6.65 17.33 -5.84
CA LEU A 115 -8.10 17.48 -5.92
C LEU A 115 -8.62 18.64 -5.05
N SER A 116 -8.07 18.83 -3.84
CA SER A 116 -8.45 19.96 -2.98
C SER A 116 -7.95 21.30 -3.52
N ALA A 117 -6.71 21.34 -4.05
CA ALA A 117 -6.18 22.54 -4.69
C ALA A 117 -7.01 22.93 -5.92
N ARG A 118 -7.47 21.96 -6.71
CA ARG A 118 -8.39 22.20 -7.84
C ARG A 118 -9.71 22.81 -7.36
N SER A 119 -10.32 22.30 -6.28
CA SER A 119 -11.59 22.87 -5.79
C SER A 119 -11.43 24.31 -5.30
N GLU A 120 -10.35 24.60 -4.57
CA GLU A 120 -10.06 25.95 -4.06
C GLU A 120 -9.75 26.94 -5.19
N TYR A 121 -9.01 26.50 -6.21
CA TYR A 121 -8.76 27.30 -7.42
C TYR A 121 -10.04 27.66 -8.17
N ILE A 122 -10.97 26.70 -8.31
CA ILE A 122 -12.26 26.93 -8.96
C ILE A 122 -13.14 27.88 -8.14
N GLU A 123 -13.08 27.79 -6.81
CA GLU A 123 -13.84 28.66 -5.91
C GLU A 123 -13.33 30.10 -5.95
N ASN A 124 -12.01 30.30 -5.86
CA ASN A 124 -11.37 31.62 -5.89
C ASN A 124 -11.46 32.35 -7.24
N ASN A 125 -11.62 31.62 -8.35
CA ASN A 125 -11.80 32.22 -9.69
C ASN A 125 -13.28 32.37 -10.10
N LYS A 126 -14.23 32.02 -9.23
CA LYS A 126 -15.66 32.28 -9.43
C LYS A 126 -16.15 33.56 -8.77
N THR A 127 -15.36 34.14 -7.87
CA THR A 127 -15.47 35.51 -7.35
C THR A 127 -14.74 36.50 -8.26
#